data_AF-A0A975ABR5-F1
#
_entry.id   AF-A0A975ABR5-F1
#
_cell.length_a   1.000
_cell.length_b   1.000
_cell.length_c   1.000
_cell.angle_alpha   90.00
_cell.angle_beta   90.00
_cell.angle_gamma   90.00
#
_symmetry.space_group_name_H-M   'P 1'
#
loop_
_entity.id
_entity.type
_entity.pdbx_description
1 polymer ?
#
loop_
_entity_poly.entity_id
_entity_poly.type
_entity_poly.pdbx_seq_one_letter_code
_entity_poly.pdbx_strand_id
1 'polypeptide(L)'
;MASQDSSSKFFSAFSLVAAIGAAAIAKKGLNTTWRATTGKNPPTNPADPDVGLGEAVMWAAVSGTMIGVVRMLAARRAAGYYAKSTGHLPPQLAKDGQDASKAPAASS
;
A
#
# COMPACT_ATOMS: atom_id res chain seq x y z
N MET A 1 34.12 9.10 -12.03
CA MET A 1 32.65 9.26 -12.13
C MET A 1 32.07 7.98 -12.75
N ALA A 2 32.14 6.83 -12.06
CA ALA A 2 31.78 5.50 -12.62
C ALA A 2 31.02 4.58 -11.65
N SER A 3 30.64 5.06 -10.46
CA SER A 3 30.08 4.21 -9.38
C SER A 3 28.56 4.35 -9.19
N GLN A 4 27.92 5.36 -9.76
CA GLN A 4 26.45 5.54 -9.64
C GLN A 4 25.64 4.67 -10.61
N ASP A 5 26.18 4.35 -11.80
CA ASP A 5 25.45 3.56 -12.81
C ASP A 5 25.25 2.09 -12.43
N SER A 6 26.26 1.45 -11.81
CA SER A 6 26.15 0.03 -11.44
C SER A 6 25.21 -0.18 -10.26
N SER A 7 25.29 0.65 -9.22
CA SER A 7 24.40 0.52 -8.05
C SER A 7 22.93 0.69 -8.43
N SER A 8 22.62 1.66 -9.30
CA SER A 8 21.26 1.92 -9.79
C SER A 8 20.72 0.77 -10.65
N LYS A 9 21.55 0.15 -11.51
CA LYS A 9 21.16 -1.00 -12.34
C LYS A 9 20.94 -2.27 -11.52
N PHE A 10 21.83 -2.57 -10.57
CA PHE A 10 21.66 -3.70 -9.66
C PHE A 10 20.44 -3.54 -8.77
N PHE A 11 20.22 -2.34 -8.21
CA PHE A 11 19.05 -2.06 -7.39
C PHE A 11 17.75 -2.14 -8.20
N SER A 12 17.74 -1.62 -9.42
CA SER A 12 16.57 -1.70 -10.31
C SER A 12 16.26 -3.14 -10.72
N ALA A 13 17.27 -3.92 -11.10
CA ALA A 13 17.13 -5.34 -11.43
C ALA A 13 16.63 -6.15 -10.22
N PHE A 14 17.21 -5.90 -9.05
CA PHE A 14 16.77 -6.53 -7.80
C PHE A 14 15.33 -6.14 -7.46
N SER A 15 14.96 -4.86 -7.58
CA SER A 15 13.60 -4.37 -7.34
C SER A 15 12.59 -5.01 -8.28
N LEU A 16 12.94 -5.18 -9.56
CA LEU A 16 12.10 -5.87 -10.54
C LEU A 16 11.88 -7.34 -10.14
N VAL A 17 12.95 -8.06 -9.81
CA VAL A 17 12.87 -9.47 -9.38
C VAL A 17 12.06 -9.59 -8.08
N ALA A 18 12.29 -8.70 -7.12
CA ALA A 18 11.54 -8.66 -5.87
C ALA A 18 10.05 -8.37 -6.12
N ALA A 19 9.71 -7.45 -7.02
CA ALA A 19 8.33 -7.15 -7.40
C ALA A 19 7.65 -8.36 -8.05
N ILE A 20 8.33 -9.07 -8.95
CA ILE A 20 7.81 -10.31 -9.57
C ILE A 20 7.57 -11.38 -8.50
N GLY A 21 8.53 -11.59 -7.59
CA GLY A 21 8.40 -12.53 -6.48
C GLY A 21 7.23 -12.19 -5.55
N ALA A 22 7.11 -10.93 -5.16
CA ALA A 22 6.02 -10.43 -4.33
C ALA A 22 4.66 -10.64 -5.02
N ALA A 23 4.57 -10.34 -6.32
CA ALA A 23 3.36 -10.56 -7.11
C ALA A 23 2.97 -12.05 -7.18
N ALA A 24 3.94 -12.96 -7.35
CA ALA A 24 3.68 -14.39 -7.36
C ALA A 24 3.16 -14.91 -6.00
N ILE A 25 3.76 -14.44 -4.90
CA ILE A 25 3.32 -14.78 -3.53
C ILE A 25 1.90 -14.24 -3.28
N ALA A 26 1.65 -12.97 -3.64
CA ALA A 26 0.34 -12.34 -3.50
C ALA A 26 -0.73 -13.11 -4.28
N LYS A 27 -0.47 -13.46 -5.55
CA LYS A 27 -1.39 -14.27 -6.37
C LYS A 27 -1.67 -15.63 -5.72
N LYS A 28 -0.65 -16.31 -5.19
CA LYS A 28 -0.84 -17.59 -4.51
C LYS A 28 -1.68 -17.45 -3.24
N GLY A 29 -1.42 -16.43 -2.43
CA GLY A 29 -2.20 -16.14 -1.22
C GLY A 29 -3.67 -15.83 -1.53
N LEU A 30 -3.91 -15.01 -2.56
CA LEU A 30 -5.26 -14.66 -3.03
C LEU A 30 -5.99 -15.91 -3.53
N ASN A 31 -5.32 -16.73 -4.35
CA ASN A 31 -5.90 -17.97 -4.87
C ASN A 31 -6.25 -18.96 -3.75
N THR A 32 -5.36 -19.12 -2.78
CA THR A 32 -5.62 -20.00 -1.62
C THR A 32 -6.79 -19.47 -0.80
N THR A 33 -6.82 -18.18 -0.51
CA THR A 33 -7.91 -17.55 0.26
C THR A 33 -9.25 -17.75 -0.45
N TRP A 34 -9.31 -17.49 -1.75
CA TRP A 34 -10.52 -17.66 -2.54
C TRP A 34 -11.00 -19.11 -2.62
N ARG A 35 -10.08 -20.06 -2.81
CA ARG A 35 -10.42 -21.49 -2.80
C ARG A 35 -10.90 -21.92 -1.42
N ALA A 36 -10.30 -21.42 -0.35
CA ALA A 36 -10.69 -21.75 1.02
C ALA A 36 -12.08 -21.19 1.38
N THR A 37 -12.41 -19.98 0.93
CA THR A 37 -13.71 -19.34 1.22
C THR A 37 -14.83 -19.82 0.31
N THR A 38 -14.55 -19.99 -0.98
CA THR A 38 -15.56 -20.19 -2.03
C THR A 38 -15.61 -21.64 -2.51
N GLY A 39 -14.58 -22.45 -2.26
CA GLY A 39 -14.47 -23.83 -2.73
C GLY A 39 -14.23 -23.96 -4.25
N LYS A 40 -14.06 -22.85 -4.97
CA LYS A 40 -13.96 -22.78 -6.43
C LYS A 40 -12.63 -22.12 -6.83
N ASN A 41 -12.14 -22.42 -8.04
CA ASN A 41 -10.95 -21.75 -8.56
C ASN A 41 -11.26 -20.25 -8.78
N PRO A 42 -10.33 -19.35 -8.40
CA PRO A 42 -10.52 -17.91 -8.50
C PRO A 42 -10.71 -17.49 -9.97
N PRO A 43 -11.68 -16.61 -10.26
CA PRO A 43 -11.88 -16.10 -11.60
C PRO A 43 -10.62 -15.34 -12.04
N THR A 44 -9.98 -15.85 -13.08
CA THR A 44 -8.80 -15.25 -13.70
C THR A 44 -9.26 -14.05 -14.52
N ASN A 45 -9.55 -12.90 -13.88
CA ASN A 45 -9.28 -11.54 -14.42
C ASN A 45 -10.06 -10.46 -13.63
N PRO A 46 -9.39 -9.56 -12.89
CA PRO A 46 -10.03 -8.37 -12.29
C PRO A 46 -10.26 -7.20 -13.28
N ALA A 47 -9.93 -7.37 -14.56
CA ALA A 47 -10.19 -6.42 -15.63
C ALA A 47 -11.30 -6.89 -16.59
N ASP A 48 -12.22 -7.73 -16.09
CA ASP A 48 -13.34 -8.22 -16.90
C ASP A 48 -14.19 -7.02 -17.39
N PRO A 49 -14.24 -6.75 -18.72
CA PRO A 49 -14.93 -5.58 -19.27
C PRO A 49 -16.46 -5.74 -19.30
N ASP A 50 -17.01 -6.88 -18.87
CA ASP A 50 -18.46 -7.12 -18.70
C ASP A 50 -19.03 -6.46 -17.42
N VAL A 51 -18.18 -5.80 -16.63
CA VAL A 51 -18.59 -5.14 -15.39
C VAL A 51 -19.20 -3.77 -15.71
N GLY A 52 -20.52 -3.64 -15.54
CA GLY A 52 -21.22 -2.36 -15.71
C GLY A 52 -20.60 -1.26 -14.83
N LEU A 53 -20.68 0.01 -15.27
CA LEU A 53 -20.03 1.15 -14.62
C LEU A 53 -20.28 1.22 -13.09
N GLY A 54 -21.49 0.89 -12.64
CA GLY A 54 -21.84 0.86 -11.22
C GLY A 54 -21.13 -0.23 -10.42
N GLU A 55 -20.91 -1.40 -11.03
CA GLU A 55 -20.22 -2.52 -10.40
C GLU A 55 -18.71 -2.27 -10.36
N ALA A 56 -18.15 -1.62 -11.39
CA ALA A 56 -16.77 -1.15 -11.39
C ALA A 56 -16.51 -0.12 -10.28
N VAL A 57 -17.43 0.85 -10.11
CA VAL A 57 -17.34 1.85 -9.03
C VAL A 57 -17.45 1.20 -7.65
N MET A 58 -18.36 0.25 -7.45
CA MET A 58 -18.48 -0.51 -6.20
C MET A 58 -17.18 -1.27 -5.88
N TRP A 59 -16.62 -1.96 -6.87
CA TRP A 59 -15.37 -2.70 -6.70
C TRP A 59 -14.21 -1.76 -6.36
N ALA A 60 -14.12 -0.63 -7.06
CA ALA A 60 -13.11 0.39 -6.78
C ALA A 60 -13.25 1.00 -5.38
N ALA A 61 -14.48 1.28 -4.93
CA ALA A 61 -14.74 1.82 -3.60
C ALA A 61 -14.34 0.84 -2.49
N VAL A 62 -14.73 -0.43 -2.62
CA VAL A 62 -14.40 -1.48 -1.66
C VAL A 62 -12.88 -1.69 -1.60
N SER A 63 -12.25 -1.85 -2.76
CA SER A 63 -10.81 -2.13 -2.83
C SER A 63 -9.97 -0.92 -2.45
N GLY A 64 -10.37 0.29 -2.84
CA GLY A 64 -9.73 1.53 -2.42
C GLY A 64 -9.78 1.71 -0.90
N THR A 65 -10.93 1.45 -0.28
CA THR A 65 -11.09 1.49 1.18
C THR A 65 -10.19 0.46 1.86
N MET A 66 -10.18 -0.78 1.37
CA MET A 66 -9.38 -1.86 1.92
C MET A 66 -7.88 -1.56 1.83
N ILE A 67 -7.39 -1.11 0.68
CA ILE A 67 -6.00 -0.69 0.47
C ILE A 67 -5.64 0.48 1.40
N GLY A 68 -6.54 1.45 1.55
CA GLY A 68 -6.36 2.59 2.46
C GLY A 68 -6.15 2.15 3.91
N VAL A 69 -7.00 1.25 4.41
CA VAL A 69 -6.88 0.70 5.77
C VAL A 69 -5.57 -0.07 5.94
N VAL A 70 -5.22 -0.92 4.99
CA VAL A 70 -3.95 -1.67 5.04
C VAL A 70 -2.75 -0.73 5.08
N ARG A 71 -2.74 0.32 4.24
CA ARG A 71 -1.67 1.33 4.23
C ARG A 71 -1.58 2.07 5.57
N MET A 72 -2.70 2.48 6.14
CA MET A 72 -2.75 3.14 7.46
C MET A 72 -2.16 2.24 8.55
N LEU A 73 -2.58 0.97 8.60
CA LEU A 73 -2.08 0.01 9.58
C LEU A 73 -0.60 -0.28 9.40
N ALA A 74 -0.13 -0.44 8.15
CA ALA A 74 1.27 -0.64 7.83
C ALA A 74 2.13 0.56 8.26
N ALA A 75 1.70 1.79 7.94
CA ALA A 75 2.38 3.02 8.35
C ALA A 75 2.45 3.12 9.89
N ARG A 76 1.33 2.83 10.58
CA ARG A 76 1.29 2.81 12.05
C ARG A 76 2.25 1.78 12.65
N ARG A 77 2.35 0.59 12.06
CA ARG A 77 3.28 -0.46 12.49
C ARG A 77 4.72 -0.11 12.20
N ALA A 78 5.02 0.48 11.05
CA ALA A 78 6.35 0.96 10.69
C ALA A 78 6.82 2.05 11.67
N ALA A 79 5.96 3.03 11.96
CA ALA A 79 6.24 4.08 12.94
C ALA A 79 6.46 3.51 14.35
N GLY A 80 5.63 2.56 14.79
CA GLY A 80 5.80 1.88 16.07
C GLY A 80 7.07 1.03 16.14
N TYR A 81 7.44 0.35 15.05
CA TYR A 81 8.68 -0.43 14.98
C TYR A 81 9.90 0.49 15.02
N TYR A 82 9.87 1.62 14.29
CA TYR A 82 10.92 2.64 14.32
C TYR A 82 11.09 3.26 15.70
N ALA A 83 9.98 3.62 16.37
CA ALA A 83 10.02 4.13 17.74
C ALA A 83 10.60 3.09 18.73
N LYS A 84 10.30 1.80 18.51
CA LYS A 84 10.79 0.69 19.33
C LYS A 84 12.25 0.33 19.05
N SER A 85 12.76 0.57 17.84
CA SER A 85 14.12 0.24 17.43
C SER A 85 15.13 1.38 17.60
N THR A 86 14.69 2.64 17.59
CA THR A 86 15.58 3.82 17.66
C THR A 86 15.50 4.59 18.98
N GLY A 87 14.55 4.26 19.87
CA GLY A 87 14.42 4.90 21.20
C GLY A 87 13.94 6.37 21.18
N HIS A 88 13.80 6.97 19.99
CA HIS A 88 13.39 8.35 19.79
C HIS A 88 12.40 8.41 18.61
N LEU A 89 11.31 9.18 18.76
CA LEU A 89 10.35 9.39 17.68
C LEU A 89 11.02 10.16 16.52
N PRO A 90 10.78 9.76 15.26
CA PRO A 90 11.31 10.50 14.12
C PRO A 90 10.74 11.93 14.14
N PRO A 91 11.58 12.97 13.93
CA PRO A 91 11.24 14.38 14.16
C PRO A 91 10.07 14.91 13.31
N GLN A 92 9.66 14.16 12.29
CA GLN A 92 8.55 14.47 11.39
C GLN A 92 7.16 14.20 11.98
N LEU A 93 7.04 13.48 13.11
CA LEU A 93 5.76 13.24 13.81
C LEU A 93 5.59 14.12 15.07
N ALA A 94 6.64 14.78 15.53
CA ALA A 94 6.63 15.58 16.76
C ALA A 94 6.11 17.02 16.56
N LYS A 95 5.82 17.43 15.32
CA LYS A 95 5.51 18.83 15.00
C LYS A 95 4.52 19.03 13.85
N ASP A 96 3.52 18.17 13.74
CA ASP A 96 2.35 18.49 12.94
C ASP A 96 1.40 19.34 13.78
N GLY A 97 1.46 20.66 13.56
CA GLY A 97 0.64 21.67 14.20
C GLY A 97 -0.85 21.47 13.97
N GLN A 98 -1.45 20.53 14.72
CA GLN A 98 -2.89 20.34 14.88
C GLN A 98 -3.48 21.32 15.92
N ASP A 99 -2.98 22.55 15.96
CA ASP A 99 -3.62 23.63 16.72
C ASP A 99 -4.69 24.28 15.82
N ALA A 100 -5.91 23.73 15.85
CA ALA A 100 -7.07 24.29 15.16
C ALA A 100 -7.35 25.76 15.55
N SER A 101 -6.79 26.22 16.66
CA SER A 101 -6.85 27.59 17.18
C SER A 101 -6.04 28.62 16.37
N LYS A 102 -5.19 28.19 15.41
CA LYS A 102 -4.34 29.10 14.61
C LYS A 102 -4.74 29.19 13.13
N ALA A 103 -5.85 28.58 12.72
CA ALA A 103 -6.41 28.83 11.40
C ALA A 103 -6.85 30.31 11.31
N PRO A 104 -6.33 31.12 10.38
CA PRO A 104 -6.84 32.48 10.20
C PRO A 104 -8.32 32.35 9.86
N ALA A 105 -9.19 32.94 10.71
CA ALA A 105 -10.61 33.00 10.44
C ALA A 105 -10.81 33.55 9.03
N ALA A 106 -11.47 32.78 8.18
CA ALA A 106 -11.90 33.22 6.87
C ALA A 106 -12.68 34.53 7.06
N SER A 107 -12.05 35.64 6.72
CA SER A 107 -12.65 36.96 6.80
C SER A 107 -13.64 37.03 5.64
N SER A 108 -14.93 37.16 5.98
CA SER A 108 -16.01 37.49 5.06
C SER A 108 -15.99 38.97 4.74
#